data_AF-A0A0C3QS14-F1
#
_entry.id   AF-A0A0C3QS14-F1
#
_cell.length_a   1.000
_cell.length_b   1.000
_cell.length_c   1.000
_cell.angle_alpha   90.00
_cell.angle_beta   90.00
_cell.angle_gamma   90.00
#
_symmetry.space_group_name_H-M   'P 1'
#
loop_
_entity.id
_entity.type
_entity.pdbx_description
1 polymer ?
#
loop_
_entity_poly.entity_id
_entity_poly.type
_entity_poly.pdbx_seq_one_letter_code
_entity_poly.pdbx_strand_id
1 'polypeptide(L)'
;MNPAQLQQQNEQVLKLSVPLRPEPQLSFEQAANLLGQFIRWSNTTPYYRTYIDKPAEGEIHAIFQYEKLPPFTVDGLRYLERETEYFISLGPYELCIQETKFGFVPGSSETHASRVRRKIRFSKGGVSTVMLVHYSRGPAQPVPPEVLRMPPVRQYPLIPSAEPAIFVMGEKTGQRVPLQSLPLLQQQQQQQGLIPGPQGFQPQANAGPPPPRGPMQNPMQAQNAALASQSAAIAAQNAAMAAHRGPPKPHIPEDVNDEDESDVVTHRDISTTRFIRNHEFLAEVFSPEPTPKPVELPEEKEEDLQATLTALQAEIDALNQKTTEFEAMKLANESAALALH
;
A
#
# COMPACT_ATOMS: atom_id res chain seq x y z
N MET A 1 -23.22 -3.28 3.36
CA MET A 1 -22.03 -3.97 2.84
C MET A 1 -21.41 -4.75 4.00
N ASN A 2 -21.04 -6.02 3.82
CA ASN A 2 -20.47 -6.82 4.91
C ASN A 2 -19.10 -6.23 5.30
N PRO A 3 -18.77 -6.06 6.60
CA PRO A 3 -17.47 -5.52 7.04
C PRO A 3 -16.26 -6.22 6.39
N ALA A 4 -16.36 -7.52 6.13
CA ALA A 4 -15.34 -8.28 5.42
C ALA A 4 -15.10 -7.79 3.97
N GLN A 5 -16.17 -7.41 3.27
CA GLN A 5 -16.08 -6.89 1.90
C GLN A 5 -15.48 -5.49 1.87
N LEU A 6 -15.80 -4.66 2.87
CA LEU A 6 -15.23 -3.32 3.01
C LEU A 6 -13.72 -3.42 3.30
N GLN A 7 -13.32 -4.37 4.15
CA GLN A 7 -11.91 -4.65 4.40
C GLN A 7 -11.16 -5.07 3.13
N GLN A 8 -11.72 -5.99 2.33
CA GLN A 8 -11.12 -6.35 1.04
C GLN A 8 -11.05 -5.17 0.07
N GLN A 9 -12.02 -4.26 0.03
CA GLN A 9 -11.93 -3.07 -0.85
C GLN A 9 -10.80 -2.13 -0.43
N ASN A 10 -10.55 -1.99 0.87
CA ASN A 10 -9.45 -1.18 1.40
C ASN A 10 -8.07 -1.77 1.10
N GLU A 11 -7.99 -3.04 0.69
CA GLU A 11 -6.73 -3.70 0.30
C GLU A 11 -6.35 -3.48 -1.18
N GLN A 12 -7.21 -2.81 -1.96
CA GLN A 12 -6.91 -2.49 -3.36
C GLN A 12 -5.91 -1.33 -3.47
N VAL A 13 -5.03 -1.42 -4.46
CA VAL A 13 -4.08 -0.37 -4.83
C VAL A 13 -4.47 0.25 -6.17
N LEU A 14 -4.14 1.53 -6.36
CA LEU A 14 -4.17 2.17 -7.68
C LEU A 14 -2.91 1.78 -8.43
N LYS A 15 -3.01 0.88 -9.40
CA LYS A 15 -1.88 0.38 -10.20
C LYS A 15 -1.89 0.99 -11.59
N LEU A 16 -0.71 1.36 -12.08
CA LEU A 16 -0.53 1.90 -13.44
C LEU A 16 -0.77 0.79 -14.48
N SER A 17 -1.46 1.13 -15.58
CA SER A 17 -1.81 0.20 -16.67
C SER A 17 -0.66 -0.05 -17.66
N VAL A 18 0.54 -0.34 -17.15
CA VAL A 18 1.71 -0.62 -17.99
C VAL A 18 2.25 -2.01 -17.68
N PRO A 19 2.39 -2.90 -18.68
CA PRO A 19 3.06 -4.17 -18.49
C PRO A 19 4.55 -3.94 -18.25
N LEU A 20 5.08 -4.50 -17.17
CA LEU A 20 6.49 -4.41 -16.82
C LEU A 20 7.12 -5.79 -16.94
N ARG A 21 8.36 -5.82 -17.43
CA ARG A 21 9.17 -7.04 -17.43
C ARG A 21 9.57 -7.37 -15.99
N PRO A 22 9.41 -8.63 -15.53
CA PRO A 22 9.95 -9.05 -14.25
C PRO A 22 11.49 -8.96 -14.26
N GLU A 23 12.07 -8.37 -13.23
CA GLU A 23 13.51 -8.24 -13.05
C GLU A 23 13.91 -8.86 -11.71
N PRO A 24 14.77 -9.91 -11.68
CA PRO A 24 15.09 -10.63 -10.45
C PRO A 24 15.86 -9.76 -9.45
N GLN A 25 16.68 -8.83 -9.96
CA GLN A 25 17.45 -7.87 -9.17
C GLN A 25 17.26 -6.49 -9.78
N LEU A 26 17.08 -5.48 -8.93
CA LEU A 26 16.87 -4.10 -9.34
C LEU A 26 17.83 -3.19 -8.57
N SER A 27 18.78 -2.58 -9.27
CA SER A 27 19.66 -1.57 -8.68
C SER A 27 18.90 -0.28 -8.36
N PHE A 28 19.41 0.54 -7.45
CA PHE A 28 18.74 1.78 -7.05
C PHE A 28 18.73 2.82 -8.17
N GLU A 29 19.76 2.84 -9.01
CA GLU A 29 19.84 3.67 -10.20
C GLU A 29 18.79 3.25 -11.24
N GLN A 30 18.61 1.94 -11.47
CA GLN A 30 17.54 1.42 -12.32
C GLN A 30 16.16 1.76 -11.74
N ALA A 31 15.98 1.64 -10.42
CA ALA A 31 14.74 2.00 -9.75
C ALA A 31 14.41 3.50 -9.91
N ALA A 32 15.39 4.40 -9.76
CA ALA A 32 15.23 5.83 -9.99
C ALA A 32 14.83 6.13 -11.44
N ASN A 33 15.47 5.47 -12.41
CA ASN A 33 15.14 5.60 -13.82
C ASN A 33 13.72 5.10 -14.15
N LEU A 34 13.31 3.98 -13.56
CA LEU A 34 11.94 3.44 -13.70
C LEU A 34 10.91 4.36 -13.04
N LEU A 35 11.18 4.88 -11.84
CA LEU A 35 10.32 5.86 -11.18
C LEU A 35 10.13 7.11 -12.04
N GLY A 36 11.22 7.64 -12.62
CA GLY A 36 11.14 8.77 -13.56
C GLY A 36 10.29 8.45 -14.80
N GLN A 37 10.37 7.21 -15.33
CA GLN A 37 9.50 6.75 -16.41
C GLN A 37 8.04 6.65 -15.97
N PHE A 38 7.77 6.08 -14.80
CA PHE A 38 6.42 5.93 -14.26
C PHE A 38 5.77 7.29 -14.12
N ILE A 39 6.45 8.29 -13.56
CA ILE A 39 5.94 9.67 -13.45
C ILE A 39 5.54 10.23 -14.83
N ARG A 40 6.35 10.02 -15.87
CA ARG A 40 5.99 10.44 -17.23
C ARG A 40 4.75 9.71 -17.74
N TRP A 41 4.65 8.41 -17.53
CA TRP A 41 3.47 7.62 -17.92
C TRP A 41 2.23 7.99 -17.12
N SER A 42 2.35 8.34 -15.83
CA SER A 42 1.23 8.74 -14.97
C SER A 42 0.48 9.96 -15.50
N ASN A 43 1.13 10.83 -16.27
CA ASN A 43 0.50 12.00 -16.90
C ASN A 43 -0.44 11.63 -18.07
N THR A 44 -0.25 10.46 -18.68
CA THR A 44 -0.96 10.07 -19.92
C THR A 44 -1.66 8.72 -19.83
N THR A 45 -1.42 7.95 -18.76
CA THR A 45 -1.92 6.59 -18.58
C THR A 45 -2.78 6.51 -17.31
N PRO A 46 -4.01 5.99 -17.39
CA PRO A 46 -4.86 5.87 -16.22
C PRO A 46 -4.44 4.69 -15.33
N TYR A 47 -4.77 4.81 -14.05
CA TYR A 47 -4.59 3.81 -13.01
C TYR A 47 -5.90 3.08 -12.79
N TYR A 48 -5.85 1.79 -12.46
CA TYR A 48 -7.03 1.01 -12.09
C TYR A 48 -6.85 0.46 -10.68
N ARG A 49 -7.96 0.27 -9.98
CA ARG A 49 -7.94 -0.40 -8.69
C ARG A 49 -7.79 -1.90 -8.89
N THR A 50 -6.80 -2.48 -8.24
CA THR A 50 -6.58 -3.92 -8.27
C THR A 50 -5.91 -4.41 -7.01
N TYR A 51 -5.82 -5.73 -6.87
CA TYR A 51 -5.05 -6.38 -5.82
C TYR A 51 -3.67 -6.74 -6.37
N ILE A 52 -2.66 -6.56 -5.53
CA ILE A 52 -1.44 -7.36 -5.65
C ILE A 52 -1.67 -8.59 -4.76
N ASP A 53 -1.55 -9.79 -5.31
CA ASP A 53 -1.80 -11.04 -4.59
C ASP A 53 -0.74 -12.07 -4.95
N LYS A 54 0.03 -12.48 -3.94
CA LYS A 54 1.09 -13.49 -4.04
C LYS A 54 2.01 -13.25 -5.25
N PRO A 55 2.59 -12.04 -5.37
CA PRO A 55 3.40 -11.66 -6.52
C PRO A 55 4.59 -12.60 -6.71
N ALA A 56 4.94 -12.82 -7.97
CA ALA A 56 6.07 -13.67 -8.34
C ALA A 56 7.40 -13.00 -8.01
N GLU A 57 8.46 -13.81 -7.92
CA GLU A 57 9.82 -13.27 -7.81
C GLU A 57 10.19 -12.47 -9.07
N GLY A 58 10.75 -11.29 -8.86
CA GLY A 58 11.10 -10.32 -9.89
C GLY A 58 9.96 -9.39 -10.33
N GLU A 59 8.74 -9.58 -9.83
CA GLU A 59 7.61 -8.76 -10.26
C GLU A 59 7.74 -7.30 -9.81
N ILE A 60 7.43 -6.38 -10.72
CA ILE A 60 7.49 -4.93 -10.49
C ILE A 60 6.09 -4.34 -10.71
N HIS A 61 5.70 -3.43 -9.82
CA HIS A 61 4.49 -2.63 -9.97
C HIS A 61 4.76 -1.15 -9.76
N ALA A 62 4.12 -0.33 -10.58
CA ALA A 62 3.99 1.10 -10.34
C ALA A 62 2.63 1.36 -9.71
N ILE A 63 2.61 1.91 -8.50
CA ILE A 63 1.38 2.27 -7.80
C ILE A 63 1.34 3.75 -7.48
N PHE A 64 0.13 4.26 -7.30
CA PHE A 64 -0.10 5.60 -6.78
C PHE A 64 -0.64 5.51 -5.35
N GLN A 65 0.04 6.14 -4.40
CA GLN A 65 -0.35 6.18 -3.00
C GLN A 65 -0.27 7.61 -2.49
N TYR A 66 -1.38 8.13 -1.95
CA TYR A 66 -1.38 9.41 -1.27
C TYR A 66 -0.67 9.29 0.08
N GLU A 67 0.07 10.33 0.49
CA GLU A 67 0.86 10.33 1.73
C GLU A 67 0.03 10.12 3.00
N LYS A 68 -1.23 10.56 2.99
CA LYS A 68 -2.16 10.44 4.13
C LYS A 68 -2.98 9.14 4.13
N LEU A 69 -2.81 8.27 3.14
CA LEU A 69 -3.53 6.99 3.11
C LEU A 69 -2.96 6.01 4.14
N PRO A 70 -3.77 5.01 4.56
CA PRO A 70 -3.31 3.93 5.42
C PRO A 70 -2.06 3.22 4.87
N PRO A 71 -1.33 2.50 5.74
CA PRO A 71 -0.15 1.74 5.35
C PRO A 71 -0.44 0.82 4.16
N PHE A 72 0.61 0.54 3.40
CA PHE A 72 0.55 -0.31 2.20
C PHE A 72 -0.26 -1.58 2.43
N THR A 73 -1.10 -1.92 1.47
CA THR A 73 -2.08 -2.99 1.63
C THR A 73 -1.43 -4.36 1.71
N VAL A 74 -2.14 -5.33 2.29
CA VAL A 74 -1.71 -6.73 2.28
C VAL A 74 -1.53 -7.17 0.84
N ASP A 75 -0.48 -7.93 0.51
CA ASP A 75 -0.17 -8.40 -0.85
C ASP A 75 -0.25 -9.93 -0.97
N GLY A 76 -0.87 -10.59 0.00
CA GLY A 76 -0.97 -12.05 0.09
C GLY A 76 0.31 -12.72 0.63
N LEU A 77 1.36 -11.96 0.91
CA LEU A 77 2.58 -12.45 1.56
C LEU A 77 2.54 -12.17 3.07
N ARG A 78 3.18 -13.05 3.84
CA ARG A 78 3.50 -12.82 5.25
C ARG A 78 5.01 -12.69 5.40
N TYR A 79 5.46 -11.73 6.20
CA TYR A 79 6.86 -11.45 6.44
C TYR A 79 7.24 -11.81 7.87
N LEU A 80 8.44 -12.35 8.07
CA LEU A 80 8.97 -12.64 9.40
C LEU A 80 9.62 -11.41 10.05
N GLU A 81 10.11 -10.48 9.24
CA GLU A 81 10.71 -9.22 9.71
C GLU A 81 9.74 -8.05 9.58
N ARG A 82 9.99 -7.03 10.41
CA ARG A 82 9.31 -5.74 10.29
C ARG A 82 9.89 -4.95 9.13
N GLU A 83 9.07 -4.04 8.61
CA GLU A 83 9.50 -3.13 7.56
C GLU A 83 10.55 -2.14 8.09
N THR A 84 11.66 -2.04 7.37
CA THR A 84 12.75 -1.10 7.66
C THR A 84 12.77 -0.01 6.61
N GLU A 85 12.90 1.24 7.04
CA GLU A 85 12.97 2.41 6.16
C GLU A 85 14.36 3.04 6.18
N TYR A 86 14.90 3.35 5.01
CA TYR A 86 16.18 4.06 4.86
C TYR A 86 16.20 4.91 3.58
N PHE A 87 17.17 5.82 3.51
CA PHE A 87 17.30 6.78 2.43
C PHE A 87 18.61 6.57 1.65
N ILE A 88 18.56 6.78 0.34
CA ILE A 88 19.74 6.71 -0.54
C ILE A 88 19.80 7.98 -1.39
N SER A 89 20.91 8.70 -1.29
CA SER A 89 21.19 9.87 -2.13
C SER A 89 21.82 9.44 -3.45
N LEU A 90 21.22 9.84 -4.57
CA LEU A 90 21.67 9.57 -5.94
C LEU A 90 21.91 10.91 -6.68
N GLY A 91 22.76 11.76 -6.12
CA GLY A 91 23.04 13.10 -6.65
C GLY A 91 21.88 14.07 -6.41
N PRO A 92 21.15 14.53 -7.44
CA PRO A 92 20.03 15.47 -7.26
C PRO A 92 18.76 14.83 -6.67
N TYR A 93 18.71 13.49 -6.60
CA TYR A 93 17.58 12.74 -6.10
C TYR A 93 17.90 12.07 -4.77
N GLU A 94 16.90 11.94 -3.91
CA GLU A 94 16.95 11.09 -2.72
C GLU A 94 15.82 10.08 -2.80
N LEU A 95 16.15 8.78 -2.71
CA LEU A 95 15.17 7.71 -2.65
C LEU A 95 14.87 7.36 -1.19
N CYS A 96 13.58 7.14 -0.90
CA CYS A 96 13.10 6.49 0.32
C CYS A 96 12.80 5.03 -0.02
N ILE A 97 13.42 4.10 0.70
CA ILE A 97 13.27 2.66 0.53
C ILE A 97 12.64 2.10 1.80
N GLN A 98 11.48 1.48 1.66
CA GLN A 98 10.85 0.66 2.70
C GLN A 98 10.99 -0.80 2.29
N GLU A 99 11.84 -1.53 3.01
CA GLU A 99 12.20 -2.92 2.74
C GLU A 99 11.57 -3.85 3.79
N THR A 100 11.00 -4.96 3.34
CA THR A 100 10.51 -6.03 4.23
C THR A 100 11.06 -7.37 3.72
N LYS A 101 11.75 -8.10 4.59
CA LYS A 101 12.44 -9.36 4.24
C LYS A 101 11.70 -10.58 4.76
N PHE A 102 12.14 -11.74 4.26
CA PHE A 102 11.66 -13.05 4.68
C PHE A 102 10.14 -13.18 4.52
N GLY A 103 9.68 -12.87 3.31
CA GLY A 103 8.32 -13.08 2.85
C GLY A 103 8.09 -14.51 2.37
N PHE A 104 6.90 -15.03 2.63
CA PHE A 104 6.41 -16.33 2.14
C PHE A 104 4.89 -16.29 1.93
N VAL A 105 4.35 -17.26 1.20
CA VAL A 105 2.90 -17.40 0.99
C VAL A 105 2.31 -18.32 2.07
N PRO A 106 1.44 -17.84 2.98
CA PRO A 106 0.80 -18.68 3.98
C PRO A 106 -0.06 -19.77 3.37
N GLY A 107 -0.05 -20.97 3.96
CA GLY A 107 -0.80 -22.12 3.47
C GLY A 107 -0.23 -22.75 2.19
N SER A 108 0.92 -22.28 1.70
CA SER A 108 1.68 -22.96 0.66
C SER A 108 2.57 -24.07 1.26
N SER A 109 3.22 -24.85 0.40
CA SER A 109 4.24 -25.83 0.82
C SER A 109 5.61 -25.20 1.11
N GLU A 110 5.71 -23.87 1.15
CA GLU A 110 6.95 -23.16 1.46
C GLU A 110 7.31 -23.32 2.94
N THR A 111 8.45 -23.95 3.21
CA THR A 111 9.02 -24.09 4.56
C THR A 111 10.06 -23.01 4.89
N HIS A 112 10.46 -22.23 3.88
CA HIS A 112 11.47 -21.18 3.99
C HIS A 112 10.92 -19.88 3.40
N ALA A 113 11.08 -18.79 4.14
CA ALA A 113 10.76 -17.46 3.67
C ALA A 113 11.96 -16.83 2.97
N SER A 114 11.78 -16.45 1.72
CA SER A 114 12.87 -15.94 0.87
C SER A 114 12.49 -14.72 0.05
N ARG A 115 11.22 -14.30 0.04
CA ARG A 115 10.80 -13.11 -0.70
C ARG A 115 11.23 -11.85 0.04
N VAL A 116 11.61 -10.82 -0.71
CA VAL A 116 11.90 -9.48 -0.21
C VAL A 116 11.04 -8.51 -1.00
N ARG A 117 10.32 -7.63 -0.29
CA ARG A 117 9.57 -6.54 -0.89
C ARG A 117 10.28 -5.23 -0.64
N ARG A 118 10.47 -4.44 -1.70
CA ARG A 118 10.95 -3.07 -1.62
C ARG A 118 9.90 -2.13 -2.18
N LYS A 119 9.54 -1.13 -1.40
CA LYS A 119 8.76 0.03 -1.83
C LYS A 119 9.73 1.19 -1.98
N ILE A 120 9.84 1.72 -3.18
CA ILE A 120 10.82 2.75 -3.54
C ILE A 120 10.05 3.97 -4.05
N ARG A 121 10.34 5.15 -3.51
CA ARG A 121 9.78 6.43 -3.95
C ARG A 121 10.82 7.54 -3.84
N PHE A 122 10.59 8.66 -4.52
CA PHE A 122 11.39 9.86 -4.29
C PHE A 122 11.02 10.49 -2.94
N SER A 123 12.05 10.77 -2.14
CA SER A 123 12.01 11.61 -0.94
C SER A 123 12.30 13.06 -1.29
N LYS A 124 13.31 13.29 -2.15
CA LYS A 124 13.69 14.62 -2.68
C LYS A 124 13.92 14.57 -4.18
N GLY A 125 13.64 15.69 -4.85
CA GLY A 125 13.89 15.87 -6.29
C GLY A 125 12.90 15.16 -7.21
N GLY A 126 11.76 14.66 -6.71
CA GLY A 126 10.76 13.95 -7.51
C GLY A 126 9.38 13.91 -6.87
N VAL A 127 8.47 13.13 -7.46
CA VAL A 127 7.09 12.98 -6.99
C VAL A 127 7.00 11.81 -6.00
N SER A 128 6.63 12.11 -4.75
CA SER A 128 6.56 11.13 -3.64
C SER A 128 5.36 10.17 -3.70
N THR A 129 4.31 10.54 -4.45
CA THR A 129 3.05 9.79 -4.53
C THR A 129 3.12 8.58 -5.47
N VAL A 130 4.07 8.57 -6.39
CA VAL A 130 4.33 7.43 -7.27
C VAL A 130 5.37 6.53 -6.61
N MET A 131 5.00 5.27 -6.39
CA MET A 131 5.83 4.29 -5.72
C MET A 131 6.05 3.07 -6.62
N LEU A 132 7.29 2.62 -6.68
CA LEU A 132 7.69 1.36 -7.29
C LEU A 132 7.69 0.29 -6.21
N VAL A 133 6.98 -0.80 -6.44
CA VAL A 133 6.99 -1.98 -5.58
C VAL A 133 7.68 -3.11 -6.33
N HIS A 134 8.77 -3.62 -5.77
CA HIS A 134 9.56 -4.70 -6.35
C HIS A 134 9.61 -5.89 -5.41
N TYR A 135 9.30 -7.07 -5.95
CA TYR A 135 9.41 -8.34 -5.27
C TYR A 135 10.64 -9.07 -5.78
N SER A 136 11.58 -9.37 -4.90
CA SER A 136 12.83 -10.07 -5.26
C SER A 136 13.04 -11.28 -4.36
N ARG A 137 13.99 -12.13 -4.74
CA ARG A 137 14.44 -13.24 -3.90
C ARG A 137 15.65 -12.82 -3.08
N GLY A 138 15.55 -12.97 -1.77
CA GLY A 138 16.62 -12.78 -0.80
C GLY A 138 17.12 -14.09 -0.20
N PRO A 139 17.93 -14.01 0.88
CA PRO A 139 18.34 -15.18 1.63
C PRO A 139 17.12 -15.90 2.22
N ALA A 140 17.18 -17.23 2.26
CA ALA A 140 16.11 -18.07 2.79
C ALA A 140 16.25 -18.24 4.31
N GLN A 141 15.17 -17.99 5.05
CA GLN A 141 15.08 -18.23 6.49
C GLN A 141 13.97 -19.26 6.78
N PRO A 142 14.20 -20.28 7.62
CA PRO A 142 13.16 -21.26 7.95
C PRO A 142 11.97 -20.56 8.63
N VAL A 143 10.75 -20.90 8.22
CA VAL A 143 9.53 -20.36 8.80
C VAL A 143 9.21 -21.10 10.10
N PRO A 144 9.01 -20.42 11.23
CA PRO A 144 8.60 -21.08 12.47
C PRO A 144 7.28 -21.83 12.29
N PRO A 145 7.14 -23.08 12.78
CA PRO A 145 5.93 -23.89 12.62
C PRO A 145 4.64 -23.22 13.11
N GLU A 146 4.73 -22.36 14.13
CA GLU A 146 3.62 -21.61 14.70
C GLU A 146 3.05 -20.62 13.67
N VAL A 147 3.93 -19.97 12.89
CA VAL A 147 3.54 -18.98 11.88
C VAL A 147 2.91 -19.66 10.67
N LEU A 148 3.36 -20.87 10.31
CA LEU A 148 2.77 -21.67 9.22
C LEU A 148 1.31 -22.05 9.50
N ARG A 149 0.93 -22.22 10.78
CA ARG A 149 -0.43 -22.56 11.20
C ARG A 149 -1.37 -21.36 11.30
N MET A 150 -0.84 -20.14 11.20
CA MET A 150 -1.68 -18.93 11.25
C MET A 150 -2.59 -18.85 10.02
N PRO A 151 -3.81 -18.29 10.17
CA PRO A 151 -4.69 -18.11 9.03
C PRO A 151 -4.05 -17.20 7.96
N PRO A 152 -4.52 -17.29 6.70
CA PRO A 152 -4.11 -16.41 5.62
C PRO A 152 -4.20 -14.93 6.03
N VAL A 153 -3.24 -14.12 5.57
CA VAL A 153 -3.23 -12.67 5.88
C VAL A 153 -4.44 -11.95 5.26
N ARG A 154 -5.01 -12.55 4.20
CA ARG A 154 -6.14 -12.02 3.44
C ARG A 154 -7.26 -13.05 3.33
N GLN A 155 -8.50 -12.58 3.30
CA GLN A 155 -9.68 -13.42 3.03
C GLN A 155 -9.82 -13.70 1.52
N TYR A 156 -10.11 -14.95 1.15
CA TYR A 156 -10.32 -15.38 -0.23
C TYR A 156 -11.73 -15.95 -0.41
N PRO A 157 -12.32 -15.88 -1.63
CA PRO A 157 -11.76 -15.32 -2.86
C PRO A 157 -11.69 -13.78 -2.86
N LEU A 158 -10.85 -13.23 -3.74
CA LEU A 158 -10.76 -11.78 -3.95
C LEU A 158 -11.97 -11.30 -4.75
N ILE A 159 -12.58 -10.20 -4.31
CA ILE A 159 -13.69 -9.58 -5.03
C ILE A 159 -13.12 -8.70 -6.15
N PRO A 160 -13.42 -8.95 -7.44
CA PRO A 160 -12.92 -8.11 -8.52
C PRO A 160 -13.38 -6.65 -8.37
N SER A 161 -12.50 -5.71 -8.69
CA SER A 161 -12.86 -4.28 -8.68
C SER A 161 -13.68 -3.95 -9.92
N ALA A 162 -14.86 -3.37 -9.72
CA ALA A 162 -15.71 -2.84 -10.80
C ALA A 162 -15.46 -1.34 -11.07
N GLU A 163 -14.45 -0.74 -10.43
CA GLU A 163 -14.18 0.68 -10.56
C GLU A 163 -13.52 1.01 -11.91
N PRO A 164 -13.95 2.09 -12.59
CA PRO A 164 -13.30 2.54 -13.81
C PRO A 164 -11.88 3.03 -13.53
N ALA A 165 -11.01 2.92 -14.52
CA ALA A 165 -9.66 3.47 -14.42
C ALA A 165 -9.72 5.01 -14.30
N ILE A 166 -8.76 5.62 -13.63
CA ILE A 166 -8.73 7.04 -13.31
C ILE A 166 -7.34 7.62 -13.58
N PHE A 167 -7.29 8.82 -14.16
CA PHE A 167 -6.04 9.58 -14.24
C PHE A 167 -5.74 10.19 -12.87
N VAL A 168 -4.54 9.96 -12.35
CA VAL A 168 -4.12 10.44 -11.02
C VAL A 168 -3.14 11.62 -11.10
N MET A 169 -2.60 11.91 -12.28
CA MET A 169 -1.67 13.00 -12.54
C MET A 169 -1.94 13.68 -13.88
N GLY A 170 -1.43 14.90 -14.04
CA GLY A 170 -1.57 15.72 -15.25
C GLY A 170 -2.91 16.46 -15.35
N GLU A 171 -3.18 17.07 -16.51
CA GLU A 171 -4.39 17.86 -16.76
C GLU A 171 -5.69 17.05 -16.67
N LYS A 172 -5.60 15.74 -16.89
CA LYS A 172 -6.75 14.82 -16.84
C LYS A 172 -7.01 14.26 -15.44
N THR A 173 -6.30 14.71 -14.42
CA THR A 173 -6.45 14.19 -13.05
C THR A 173 -7.91 14.17 -12.61
N GLY A 174 -8.38 13.03 -12.10
CA GLY A 174 -9.77 12.82 -11.69
C GLY A 174 -10.70 12.30 -12.80
N GLN A 175 -10.30 12.39 -14.07
CA GLN A 175 -11.09 11.86 -15.18
C GLN A 175 -11.13 10.33 -15.13
N ARG A 176 -12.35 9.76 -15.12
CA ARG A 176 -12.59 8.32 -15.17
C ARG A 176 -12.70 7.84 -16.62
N VAL A 177 -12.07 6.72 -16.91
CA VAL A 177 -12.09 6.05 -18.21
C VAL A 177 -13.04 4.85 -18.13
N PRO A 178 -14.15 4.85 -18.89
CA PRO A 178 -15.07 3.72 -18.92
C PRO A 178 -14.35 2.44 -19.39
N LEU A 179 -14.63 1.33 -18.69
CA LEU A 179 -13.96 0.04 -18.87
C LEU A 179 -14.07 -0.51 -20.31
N GLN A 180 -15.07 -0.08 -21.08
CA GLN A 180 -15.27 -0.49 -22.48
C GLN A 180 -14.16 -0.05 -23.45
N SER A 181 -13.30 0.90 -23.06
CA SER A 181 -12.27 1.46 -23.94
C SER A 181 -10.85 0.92 -23.69
N LEU A 182 -10.65 0.07 -22.68
CA LEU A 182 -9.34 -0.51 -22.42
C LEU A 182 -9.07 -1.69 -23.36
N PRO A 183 -7.94 -1.70 -24.09
CA PRO A 183 -7.56 -2.86 -24.90
C PRO A 183 -7.48 -4.09 -23.99
N LEU A 184 -8.09 -5.17 -24.44
CA LEU A 184 -8.32 -6.46 -23.80
C LEU A 184 -7.01 -7.21 -23.46
N LEU A 185 -6.12 -6.61 -22.67
CA LEU A 185 -4.79 -7.15 -22.40
C LEU A 185 -4.68 -7.86 -21.04
N GLN A 186 -5.73 -7.82 -20.21
CA GLN A 186 -5.64 -8.31 -18.82
C GLN A 186 -6.57 -9.46 -18.45
N GLN A 187 -7.43 -9.94 -19.36
CA GLN A 187 -8.36 -11.05 -19.01
C GLN A 187 -7.77 -12.46 -19.24
N GLN A 188 -6.55 -12.58 -19.79
CA GLN A 188 -6.00 -13.90 -20.17
C GLN A 188 -5.22 -14.65 -19.09
N GLN A 189 -4.92 -14.06 -17.93
CA GLN A 189 -4.07 -14.72 -16.92
C GLN A 189 -4.81 -15.47 -15.78
N GLN A 190 -6.14 -15.43 -15.70
CA GLN A 190 -6.88 -16.13 -14.62
C GLN A 190 -7.74 -17.33 -15.06
N GLN A 191 -7.67 -17.79 -16.31
CA GLN A 191 -8.42 -18.96 -16.78
C GLN A 191 -7.56 -20.16 -17.24
N GLN A 192 -6.28 -20.24 -16.88
CA GLN A 192 -5.51 -21.48 -17.05
C GLN A 192 -5.72 -22.41 -15.85
N GLY A 193 -6.89 -23.04 -15.81
CA GLY A 193 -7.23 -24.09 -14.84
C GLY A 193 -8.33 -25.05 -15.31
N LEU A 194 -8.83 -24.89 -16.53
CA LEU A 194 -9.72 -25.88 -17.14
C LEU A 194 -8.87 -26.90 -17.90
N ILE A 195 -8.77 -28.05 -17.25
CA ILE A 195 -8.23 -29.32 -17.74
C ILE A 195 -8.66 -29.53 -19.21
N PRO A 196 -7.72 -29.59 -20.17
CA PRO A 196 -8.03 -30.07 -21.50
C PRO A 196 -8.34 -31.56 -21.36
N GLY A 197 -9.62 -31.90 -21.51
CA GLY A 197 -10.06 -33.28 -21.59
C GLY A 197 -9.26 -34.02 -22.67
N PRO A 198 -8.85 -35.27 -22.41
CA PRO A 198 -8.10 -36.04 -23.39
C PRO A 198 -9.00 -36.30 -24.61
N GLN A 199 -8.56 -35.82 -25.77
CA GLN A 199 -9.01 -36.31 -27.07
C GLN A 199 -8.62 -37.78 -27.18
N GLY A 200 -9.55 -38.65 -26.78
CA GLY A 200 -9.48 -40.08 -27.00
C GLY A 200 -9.78 -40.40 -28.46
N PHE A 201 -8.76 -40.91 -29.15
CA PHE A 201 -8.92 -41.73 -30.34
C PHE A 201 -9.86 -42.91 -30.03
N GLN A 202 -10.92 -43.06 -30.82
CA GLN A 202 -11.72 -44.28 -30.82
C GLN A 202 -11.00 -45.41 -31.56
N PRO A 203 -11.11 -46.64 -31.05
CA PRO A 203 -11.50 -47.72 -31.95
C PRO A 203 -12.73 -48.47 -31.45
N GLN A 204 -13.64 -48.61 -32.41
CA GLN A 204 -14.67 -49.60 -32.67
C GLN A 204 -14.81 -50.84 -31.77
N ALA A 205 -16.09 -51.10 -31.45
CA ALA A 205 -16.77 -52.38 -31.19
C ALA A 205 -16.39 -53.17 -29.91
N ASN A 206 -17.34 -53.23 -28.96
CA ASN A 206 -17.93 -54.52 -28.57
C ASN A 206 -19.24 -54.34 -27.79
N ALA A 207 -20.17 -55.28 -27.98
CA ALA A 207 -21.50 -55.32 -27.41
C ALA A 207 -21.51 -55.82 -25.94
N GLY A 208 -22.33 -55.20 -25.09
CA GLY A 208 -22.59 -55.68 -23.73
C GLY A 208 -23.83 -55.01 -23.08
N PRO A 209 -24.55 -55.69 -22.18
CA PRO A 209 -25.92 -55.33 -21.77
C PRO A 209 -25.98 -54.29 -20.63
N PRO A 210 -27.12 -53.58 -20.45
CA PRO A 210 -27.23 -52.40 -19.61
C PRO A 210 -27.42 -52.72 -18.11
N PRO A 211 -26.86 -51.93 -17.18
CA PRO A 211 -27.15 -52.01 -15.75
C PRO A 211 -28.39 -51.18 -15.33
N PRO A 212 -28.98 -51.46 -14.14
CA PRO A 212 -30.30 -50.98 -13.75
C PRO A 212 -30.29 -49.54 -13.22
N ARG A 213 -31.36 -48.81 -13.54
CA ARG A 213 -31.65 -47.43 -13.10
C ARG A 213 -32.09 -47.40 -11.62
N GLY A 214 -31.31 -46.72 -10.78
CA GLY A 214 -31.70 -46.34 -9.41
C GLY A 214 -32.51 -45.03 -9.37
N PRO A 215 -33.26 -44.77 -8.27
CA PRO A 215 -34.22 -43.67 -8.21
C PRO A 215 -33.53 -42.31 -8.03
N MET A 216 -33.95 -41.32 -8.82
CA MET A 216 -33.59 -39.91 -8.63
C MET A 216 -34.18 -39.40 -7.31
N GLN A 217 -33.32 -39.09 -6.34
CA GLN A 217 -33.69 -38.27 -5.18
C GLN A 217 -33.45 -36.79 -5.47
N ASN A 218 -34.45 -35.98 -5.18
CA ASN A 218 -34.50 -34.54 -5.41
C ASN A 218 -33.36 -33.80 -4.64
N PRO A 219 -32.47 -33.06 -5.32
CA PRO A 219 -31.31 -32.41 -4.69
C PRO A 219 -31.66 -31.22 -3.78
N MET A 220 -32.92 -30.78 -3.75
CA MET A 220 -33.33 -29.58 -2.99
C MET A 220 -33.49 -29.83 -1.48
N GLN A 221 -33.71 -31.08 -1.05
CA GLN A 221 -33.97 -31.39 0.36
C GLN A 221 -32.68 -31.57 1.19
N ALA A 222 -31.56 -31.91 0.54
CA ALA A 222 -30.25 -31.99 1.19
C ALA A 222 -29.70 -30.61 1.61
N GLN A 223 -30.10 -29.54 0.91
CA GLN A 223 -29.57 -28.19 1.15
C GLN A 223 -30.16 -27.55 2.42
N ASN A 224 -31.42 -27.84 2.75
CA ASN A 224 -32.06 -27.33 3.97
C ASN A 224 -31.56 -28.01 5.25
N ALA A 225 -31.16 -29.28 5.19
CA ALA A 225 -30.59 -29.98 6.34
C ALA A 225 -29.20 -29.45 6.72
N ALA A 226 -28.39 -29.04 5.72
CA ALA A 226 -27.06 -28.48 5.96
C ALA A 226 -27.13 -27.11 6.69
N LEU A 227 -28.07 -26.25 6.30
CA LEU A 227 -28.21 -24.91 6.90
C LEU A 227 -28.65 -24.96 8.38
N ALA A 228 -29.53 -25.90 8.73
CA ALA A 228 -29.99 -26.08 10.11
C ALA A 228 -28.89 -26.59 11.05
N SER A 229 -27.97 -27.42 10.54
CA SER A 229 -26.82 -27.90 11.34
C SER A 229 -25.81 -26.79 11.65
N GLN A 230 -25.68 -25.80 10.75
CA GLN A 230 -24.72 -24.71 10.88
C GLN A 230 -25.18 -23.65 11.90
N SER A 231 -26.48 -23.35 11.95
CA SER A 231 -27.03 -22.40 12.93
C SER A 231 -26.96 -22.93 14.37
N ALA A 232 -27.17 -24.24 14.57
CA ALA A 232 -27.04 -24.88 15.87
C ALA A 232 -25.58 -24.85 16.40
N ALA A 233 -24.59 -25.02 15.52
CA ALA A 233 -23.18 -24.96 15.89
C ALA A 233 -22.73 -23.56 16.33
N ILE A 234 -23.20 -22.51 15.66
CA ILE A 234 -22.89 -21.11 16.01
C ILE A 234 -23.51 -20.73 17.36
N ALA A 235 -24.74 -21.19 17.64
CA ALA A 235 -25.39 -20.95 18.93
C ALA A 235 -24.64 -21.63 20.09
N ALA A 236 -24.16 -22.87 19.89
CA ALA A 236 -23.39 -23.59 20.89
C ALA A 236 -22.01 -22.95 21.15
N GLN A 237 -21.35 -22.43 20.11
CA GLN A 237 -20.05 -21.75 20.25
C GLN A 237 -20.15 -20.43 21.01
N ASN A 238 -21.22 -19.66 20.79
CA ASN A 238 -21.47 -18.42 21.54
C ASN A 238 -21.83 -18.67 23.01
N ALA A 239 -22.57 -19.75 23.30
CA ALA A 239 -22.86 -20.15 24.68
C ALA A 239 -21.59 -20.58 25.44
N ALA A 240 -20.66 -21.26 24.78
CA ALA A 240 -19.38 -21.69 25.38
C ALA A 240 -18.44 -20.53 25.70
N MET A 241 -18.42 -19.46 24.88
CA MET A 241 -17.59 -18.27 25.16
C MET A 241 -18.15 -17.39 26.28
N ALA A 242 -19.47 -17.42 26.51
CA ALA A 242 -20.08 -16.70 27.63
C ALA A 242 -19.75 -17.33 29.00
N ALA A 243 -19.49 -18.64 29.04
CA ALA A 243 -19.20 -19.38 30.28
C ALA A 243 -17.73 -19.28 30.76
N HIS A 244 -16.83 -18.64 30.00
CA HIS A 244 -15.41 -18.47 30.36
C HIS A 244 -15.01 -17.05 30.79
N ARG A 245 -15.97 -16.11 30.84
CA ARG A 245 -15.75 -14.80 31.49
C ARG A 245 -16.04 -14.93 32.99
N GLY A 246 -14.99 -15.18 33.77
CA GLY A 246 -15.03 -15.06 35.22
C GLY A 246 -15.42 -13.64 35.68
N PRO A 247 -15.81 -13.48 36.95
CA PRO A 247 -16.24 -12.19 37.49
C PRO A 247 -15.11 -11.14 37.41
N PRO A 248 -15.44 -9.86 37.15
CA PRO A 248 -14.47 -8.79 36.97
C PRO A 248 -13.67 -8.59 38.27
N LYS A 249 -12.33 -8.66 38.17
CA LYS A 249 -11.44 -8.32 39.28
C LYS A 249 -11.49 -6.80 39.53
N PRO A 250 -11.54 -6.35 40.80
CA PRO A 250 -11.44 -4.93 41.13
C PRO A 250 -10.03 -4.43 40.78
N HIS A 251 -9.98 -3.30 40.09
CA HIS A 251 -8.75 -2.60 39.76
C HIS A 251 -8.16 -2.00 41.05
N ILE A 252 -6.97 -2.48 41.43
CA ILE A 252 -6.13 -1.85 42.46
C ILE A 252 -5.39 -0.70 41.76
N PRO A 253 -5.42 0.54 42.29
CA PRO A 253 -4.55 1.60 41.83
C PRO A 253 -3.15 1.35 42.43
N GLU A 254 -2.18 1.05 41.57
CA GLU A 254 -0.77 1.10 41.96
C GLU A 254 -0.31 2.55 41.90
N ASP A 255 0.02 3.09 43.08
CA ASP A 255 0.92 4.22 43.26
C ASP A 255 2.25 3.90 42.56
N VAL A 256 2.53 4.61 41.48
CA VAL A 256 3.86 4.78 40.94
C VAL A 256 4.15 6.26 40.93
N ASN A 257 4.89 6.68 41.96
CA ASN A 257 5.69 7.89 41.92
C ASN A 257 6.71 7.74 40.78
N ASP A 258 6.51 8.45 39.69
CA ASP A 258 7.58 8.87 38.79
C ASP A 258 7.31 10.32 38.37
N GLU A 259 8.12 11.18 38.96
CA GLU A 259 8.09 12.64 39.01
C GLU A 259 8.74 13.25 37.74
N ASP A 260 8.45 12.65 36.58
CA ASP A 260 8.79 13.16 35.25
C ASP A 260 7.49 13.46 34.49
N GLU A 261 6.94 14.65 34.74
CA GLU A 261 5.74 15.22 34.09
C GLU A 261 5.98 15.55 32.60
N SER A 262 6.37 14.58 31.78
CA SER A 262 6.14 14.68 30.34
C SER A 262 4.76 14.11 30.05
N ASP A 263 3.80 14.98 29.73
CA ASP A 263 2.43 14.69 29.27
C ASP A 263 2.24 13.27 28.74
N VAL A 264 1.90 12.32 29.60
CA VAL A 264 1.46 10.99 29.18
C VAL A 264 0.05 11.16 28.65
N VAL A 265 -0.06 11.64 27.41
CA VAL A 265 -1.33 11.74 26.69
C VAL A 265 -1.91 10.33 26.64
N THR A 266 -2.92 10.07 27.47
CA THR A 266 -3.48 8.73 27.58
C THR A 266 -4.29 8.43 26.32
N HIS A 267 -4.46 7.15 25.99
CA HIS A 267 -5.33 6.73 24.88
C HIS A 267 -6.76 7.29 25.02
N ARG A 268 -7.21 7.51 26.25
CA ARG A 268 -8.50 8.13 26.56
C ARG A 268 -8.51 9.60 26.17
N ASP A 269 -7.43 10.33 26.41
CA ASP A 269 -7.32 11.75 26.05
C ASP A 269 -7.32 11.91 24.53
N ILE A 270 -6.52 11.12 23.80
CA ILE A 270 -6.51 11.13 22.32
C ILE A 270 -7.92 10.85 21.77
N SER A 271 -8.62 9.86 22.34
CA SER A 271 -9.97 9.50 21.91
C SER A 271 -10.97 10.62 22.19
N THR A 272 -10.86 11.26 23.36
CA THR A 272 -11.73 12.37 23.77
C THR A 272 -11.49 13.59 22.88
N THR A 273 -10.24 13.96 22.60
CA THR A 273 -9.90 15.06 21.71
C THR A 273 -10.39 14.81 20.28
N ARG A 274 -10.26 13.59 19.75
CA ARG A 274 -10.78 13.23 18.43
C ARG A 274 -12.30 13.30 18.37
N PHE A 275 -12.98 12.83 19.41
CA PHE A 275 -14.44 12.88 19.52
C PHE A 275 -14.94 14.32 19.53
N ILE A 276 -14.35 15.19 20.36
CA ILE A 276 -14.71 16.61 20.46
C ILE A 276 -14.51 17.31 19.11
N ARG A 277 -13.33 17.20 18.50
CA ARG A 277 -13.04 17.84 17.20
C ARG A 277 -13.98 17.36 16.08
N ASN A 278 -14.31 16.07 16.06
CA ASN A 278 -15.23 15.54 15.06
C ASN A 278 -16.65 16.08 15.29
N HIS A 279 -17.10 16.15 16.54
CA HIS A 279 -18.39 16.73 16.88
C HIS A 279 -18.47 18.22 16.59
N GLU A 280 -17.42 18.99 16.84
CA GLU A 280 -17.31 20.41 16.46
C GLU A 280 -17.43 20.58 14.95
N PHE A 281 -16.72 19.76 14.18
CA PHE A 281 -16.77 19.79 12.71
C PHE A 281 -18.17 19.44 12.18
N LEU A 282 -18.82 18.41 12.74
CA LEU A 282 -20.19 18.06 12.36
C LEU A 282 -21.17 19.17 12.74
N ALA A 283 -21.01 19.79 13.91
CA ALA A 283 -21.84 20.91 14.33
C ALA A 283 -21.68 22.11 13.39
N GLU A 284 -20.47 22.39 12.89
CA GLU A 284 -20.20 23.43 11.90
C GLU A 284 -20.87 23.12 10.55
N VAL A 285 -20.72 21.88 10.05
CA VAL A 285 -21.31 21.44 8.77
C VAL A 285 -22.85 21.45 8.81
N PHE A 286 -23.45 21.14 9.96
CA PHE A 286 -24.91 21.10 10.14
C PHE A 286 -25.47 22.36 10.82
N SER A 287 -24.64 23.36 11.10
CA SER A 287 -25.13 24.62 11.64
C SER A 287 -26.04 25.28 10.62
N PRO A 288 -27.24 25.74 11.01
CA PRO A 288 -28.10 26.53 10.12
C PRO A 288 -27.54 27.93 9.86
N GLU A 289 -26.47 28.31 10.57
CA GLU A 289 -25.78 29.58 10.33
C GLU A 289 -25.00 29.53 9.01
N PRO A 290 -25.05 30.59 8.19
CA PRO A 290 -24.27 30.65 6.97
C PRO A 290 -22.79 30.53 7.33
N THR A 291 -22.08 29.60 6.67
CA THR A 291 -20.63 29.44 6.84
C THR A 291 -19.96 30.80 6.77
N PRO A 292 -19.10 31.17 7.75
CA PRO A 292 -18.40 32.44 7.70
C PRO A 292 -17.69 32.53 6.35
N LYS A 293 -17.83 33.68 5.68
CA LYS A 293 -17.12 33.92 4.42
C LYS A 293 -15.63 33.64 4.67
N PRO A 294 -14.93 32.98 3.72
CA PRO A 294 -13.50 32.75 3.84
C PRO A 294 -12.86 34.03 4.35
N VAL A 295 -12.15 33.93 5.48
CA VAL A 295 -11.38 35.06 6.01
C VAL A 295 -10.46 35.45 4.88
N GLU A 296 -10.76 36.60 4.26
CA GLU A 296 -9.83 37.24 3.35
C GLU A 296 -8.56 37.40 4.18
N LEU A 297 -7.53 36.64 3.79
CA LEU A 297 -6.21 36.77 4.39
C LEU A 297 -5.91 38.27 4.42
N PRO A 298 -5.38 38.81 5.54
CA PRO A 298 -4.94 40.19 5.53
C PRO A 298 -4.09 40.36 4.29
N GLU A 299 -4.48 41.29 3.41
CA GLU A 299 -3.69 41.71 2.27
C GLU A 299 -2.41 42.31 2.87
N GLU A 300 -1.47 41.45 3.28
CA GLU A 300 -0.08 41.82 3.38
C GLU A 300 0.24 42.34 2.00
N LYS A 301 0.37 43.66 1.93
CA LYS A 301 0.47 44.40 0.68
C LYS A 301 1.54 43.71 -0.12
N GLU A 302 1.20 43.30 -1.34
CA GLU A 302 2.17 42.68 -2.24
C GLU A 302 3.45 43.52 -2.37
N GLU A 303 3.35 44.83 -2.13
CA GLU A 303 4.46 45.78 -2.00
C GLU A 303 5.45 45.44 -0.87
N ASP A 304 5.00 45.08 0.33
CA ASP A 304 5.87 44.73 1.47
C ASP A 304 6.56 43.38 1.23
N LEU A 305 5.85 42.43 0.62
CA LEU A 305 6.42 41.14 0.19
C LEU A 305 7.42 41.29 -0.95
N GLN A 306 7.15 42.17 -1.93
CA GLN A 306 8.11 42.49 -2.99
C GLN A 306 9.33 43.22 -2.44
N ALA A 307 9.16 44.16 -1.50
CA ALA A 307 10.27 44.86 -0.86
C ALA A 307 11.17 43.89 -0.09
N THR A 308 10.60 42.95 0.67
CA THR A 308 11.36 41.92 1.39
C THR A 308 12.06 40.94 0.44
N LEU A 309 11.41 40.51 -0.65
CA LEU A 309 12.07 39.69 -1.68
C LEU A 309 13.25 40.41 -2.34
N THR A 310 13.10 41.69 -2.65
CA THR A 310 14.16 42.49 -3.28
C THR A 310 15.34 42.69 -2.32
N ALA A 311 15.06 42.91 -1.02
CA ALA A 311 16.08 43.03 0.00
C ALA A 311 16.86 41.72 0.21
N LEU A 312 16.16 40.58 0.30
CA LEU A 312 16.79 39.26 0.45
C LEU A 312 17.62 38.88 -0.79
N GLN A 313 17.16 39.23 -1.99
CA GLN A 313 17.92 38.98 -3.22
C GLN A 313 19.23 39.79 -3.23
N ALA A 314 19.20 41.05 -2.80
CA ALA A 314 20.41 41.86 -2.70
C ALA A 314 21.41 41.31 -1.67
N GLU A 315 20.94 40.74 -0.57
CA GLU A 315 21.79 40.10 0.45
C GLU A 315 22.45 38.82 -0.09
N ILE A 316 21.70 38.00 -0.84
CA ILE A 316 22.26 36.80 -1.51
C ILE A 316 23.36 37.19 -2.49
N ASP A 317 23.15 38.22 -3.30
CA ASP A 317 24.14 38.69 -4.28
C ASP A 317 25.41 39.21 -3.59
N ALA A 318 25.27 39.93 -2.47
CA ALA A 318 26.40 40.41 -1.67
C ALA A 318 27.21 39.26 -1.03
N LEU A 319 26.53 38.21 -0.54
CA LEU A 319 27.20 37.01 0.00
C LEU A 319 27.93 36.22 -1.09
N ASN A 320 27.35 36.11 -2.28
CA ASN A 320 27.99 35.46 -3.42
C ASN A 320 29.26 36.22 -3.84
N GLN A 321 29.22 37.56 -3.91
CA GLN A 321 30.40 38.38 -4.19
C GLN A 321 31.52 38.15 -3.16
N LYS A 322 31.20 38.20 -1.85
CA LYS A 322 32.18 37.91 -0.80
C LYS A 322 32.79 36.52 -0.92
N THR A 323 32.00 35.54 -1.31
CA THR A 323 32.48 34.16 -1.50
C THR A 323 33.46 34.09 -2.68
N THR A 324 33.16 34.76 -3.79
CA THR A 324 34.08 34.83 -4.95
C THR A 324 35.37 35.58 -4.65
N GLU A 325 35.32 36.65 -3.85
CA GLU A 325 36.52 37.38 -3.41
C GLU A 325 37.39 36.50 -2.50
N PHE A 326 36.77 35.75 -1.59
CA PHE A 326 37.50 34.84 -0.71
C PHE A 326 38.18 33.70 -1.49
N GLU A 327 37.50 33.13 -2.49
CA GLU A 327 38.10 32.13 -3.39
C GLU A 327 39.25 32.70 -4.21
N ALA A 328 39.10 33.91 -4.74
CA ALA A 328 40.17 34.59 -5.48
C ALA A 328 41.39 34.88 -4.59
N MET A 329 41.17 35.33 -3.35
CA MET A 329 42.24 35.58 -2.40
C MET A 329 42.96 34.28 -1.98
N LYS A 330 42.20 33.20 -1.81
CA LYS A 330 42.76 31.87 -1.52
C LYS A 330 43.65 31.36 -2.66
N LEU A 331 43.18 31.46 -3.91
CA LEU A 331 43.95 31.10 -5.10
C LEU A 331 45.23 31.94 -5.25
N ALA A 332 45.15 33.25 -5.01
CA ALA A 332 46.31 34.12 -5.04
C ALA A 332 47.35 33.71 -3.98
N ASN A 333 46.92 33.40 -2.76
CA ASN A 333 47.81 32.98 -1.68
C ASN A 333 48.45 31.60 -1.95
N GLU A 334 47.70 30.66 -2.51
CA GLU A 334 48.21 29.34 -2.91
C GLU A 334 49.25 29.45 -4.04
N SER A 335 49.00 30.33 -5.02
CA SER A 335 49.96 30.60 -6.10
C SER A 335 51.25 31.25 -5.61
N ALA A 336 51.17 32.13 -4.60
CA ALA A 336 52.34 32.77 -3.99
C ALA A 336 53.18 31.77 -3.17
N ALA A 337 52.53 30.83 -2.48
CA ALA A 337 53.21 29.76 -1.75
C ALA A 337 53.98 28.81 -2.69
N LEU A 338 53.40 28.48 -3.86
CA LEU A 338 54.07 27.66 -4.87
C LEU A 338 55.28 28.35 -5.51
N ALA A 339 55.30 29.68 -5.59
CA ALA A 339 56.43 30.43 -6.16
C ALA A 339 57.64 30.54 -5.22
N LEU A 340 57.48 30.22 -3.92
CA LEU A 340 58.52 30.29 -2.90
C LEU A 340 59.23 28.94 -2.63
N HIS A 341 58.80 27.86 -3.29
CA HIS A 341 59.38 26.52 -3.20
C HIS A 341 60.18 26.14 -4.45
#